data_AF-A7I964-F1
#
_entry.id   AF-A7I964-F1
#
_cell.length_a   1.000
_cell.length_b   1.000
_cell.length_c   1.000
_cell.angle_alpha   90.00
_cell.angle_beta   90.00
_cell.angle_gamma   90.00
#
_symmetry.space_group_name_H-M   'P 1'
#
loop_
_entity.id
_entity.type
_entity.pdbx_description
1 polymer ?
#
loop_
_entity_poly.entity_id
_entity_poly.type
_entity_poly.pdbx_seq_one_letter_code
_entity_poly.pdbx_strand_id
1 'polypeptide(L)'
;MAETLGSLCDKLTIVKLKQFHSEDSYRLSSLATQEKQLCEEIDWFIRDAVTGEIPSERLVFSSNKVYKKEGNEIAEISGSISEVFSELARVNCELWHEQEKVYDFEKVAPDEKNVVVKQLAILNLQRNQCIDKIDKKFQQIIEGTH
;
A
#
# COMPACT_ATOMS: atom_id res chain seq x y z
N MET A 1 8.30 8.42 8.99
CA MET A 1 6.89 8.64 8.61
C MET A 1 6.09 8.09 9.76
N ALA A 2 5.13 8.82 10.32
CA ALA A 2 4.25 8.19 11.30
C ALA A 2 3.36 7.19 10.52
N GLU A 3 3.20 6.00 11.08
CA GLU A 3 2.48 4.91 10.42
C GLU A 3 0.97 5.12 10.53
N THR A 4 0.23 4.74 9.49
CA THR A 4 -1.23 4.67 9.47
C THR A 4 -1.68 3.24 9.18
N LEU A 5 -2.98 2.96 9.34
CA LEU A 5 -3.49 1.62 9.04
C LEU A 5 -3.21 1.24 7.58
N GLY A 6 -3.45 2.15 6.64
CA GLY A 6 -3.17 1.95 5.22
C GLY A 6 -1.70 1.68 4.93
N SER A 7 -0.77 2.39 5.58
CA SER A 7 0.68 2.14 5.37
C SER A 7 1.11 0.79 5.95
N LEU A 8 0.55 0.38 7.08
CA LEU A 8 0.82 -0.93 7.67
C LEU A 8 0.26 -2.07 6.80
N CYS A 9 -0.96 -1.91 6.28
CA CYS A 9 -1.57 -2.82 5.31
C CYS A 9 -0.72 -2.96 4.03
N ASP A 10 -0.21 -1.85 3.50
CA ASP A 10 0.69 -1.83 2.34
C ASP A 10 1.96 -2.64 2.61
N LYS A 11 2.64 -2.35 3.73
CA LYS A 11 3.85 -3.07 4.14
C LYS A 11 3.62 -4.55 4.33
N LEU A 12 2.54 -4.94 5.01
CA LEU A 12 2.22 -6.35 5.21
C LEU A 12 2.03 -7.07 3.87
N THR A 13 1.31 -6.45 2.93
CA THR A 13 1.12 -7.02 1.59
C THR A 13 2.46 -7.19 0.85
N ILE A 14 3.35 -6.20 0.93
CA ILE A 14 4.69 -6.28 0.35
C ILE A 14 5.52 -7.40 1.00
N VAL A 15 5.41 -7.61 2.31
CA VAL A 15 6.08 -8.75 2.99
C VAL A 15 5.54 -10.08 2.46
N LYS A 16 4.22 -10.23 2.31
CA LYS A 16 3.63 -11.45 1.74
C LYS A 16 4.10 -11.71 0.31
N LEU A 17 4.19 -10.68 -0.53
CA LEU A 17 4.73 -10.78 -1.89
C LEU A 17 6.19 -11.25 -1.87
N LYS A 18 7.03 -10.65 -1.02
CA LYS A 18 8.43 -11.08 -0.86
C LYS A 18 8.55 -12.53 -0.40
N GLN A 19 7.68 -12.98 0.49
CA GLN A 19 7.64 -14.38 0.93
C GLN A 19 7.26 -15.30 -0.22
N PHE A 20 6.22 -14.95 -0.98
CA PHE A 20 5.76 -15.74 -2.13
C PHE A 20 6.82 -15.88 -3.22
N HIS A 21 7.60 -14.83 -3.48
CA HIS A 21 8.64 -14.80 -4.50
C HIS A 21 10.04 -15.22 -4.01
N SER A 22 10.19 -15.68 -2.77
CA SER A 22 11.49 -16.07 -2.20
C SER A 22 11.58 -17.57 -1.97
N GLU A 23 12.65 -18.18 -2.48
CA GLU A 23 13.01 -19.57 -2.17
C GLU A 23 14.11 -19.66 -1.09
N ASP A 24 14.75 -18.54 -0.77
CA ASP A 24 15.84 -18.47 0.21
C ASP A 24 15.32 -18.61 1.64
N SER A 25 15.73 -19.68 2.33
CA SER A 25 15.23 -20.06 3.66
C SER A 25 15.56 -19.03 4.75
N TYR A 26 16.73 -18.39 4.66
CA TYR A 26 17.13 -17.35 5.60
C TYR A 26 16.25 -16.09 5.44
N ARG A 27 16.03 -15.66 4.20
CA ARG A 27 15.14 -14.55 3.86
C ARG A 27 13.71 -14.84 4.27
N LEU A 28 13.20 -16.05 4.01
CA LEU A 28 11.87 -16.47 4.45
C LEU A 28 11.73 -16.40 5.97
N SER A 29 12.73 -16.86 6.74
CA SER A 29 12.71 -16.74 8.20
C SER A 29 12.71 -15.28 8.66
N SER A 30 13.50 -14.40 8.02
CA SER A 30 13.50 -12.98 8.34
C SER A 30 12.15 -12.31 8.02
N LEU A 31 11.56 -12.64 6.87
CA LEU A 31 10.26 -12.11 6.44
C LEU A 31 9.12 -12.60 7.34
N ALA A 32 9.17 -13.84 7.83
CA ALA A 32 8.18 -14.35 8.79
C ALA A 32 8.21 -13.57 10.12
N THR A 33 9.40 -13.21 10.61
CA THR A 33 9.53 -12.34 11.78
C THR A 33 8.96 -10.95 11.51
N GLN A 34 9.23 -10.37 10.33
CA GLN A 34 8.68 -9.07 9.93
C GLN A 34 7.15 -9.10 9.80
N GLU A 35 6.60 -10.17 9.22
CA GLU A 35 5.14 -10.39 9.14
C GLU A 35 4.52 -10.38 10.54
N LYS A 36 5.09 -11.16 11.47
CA LYS A 36 4.58 -11.22 12.84
C LYS A 36 4.60 -9.85 13.51
N GLN A 37 5.71 -9.12 13.40
CA GLN A 37 5.85 -7.78 13.97
C GLN A 37 4.85 -6.78 13.37
N LEU A 38 4.62 -6.83 12.05
CA LEU A 38 3.64 -5.98 11.39
C LEU A 38 2.21 -6.32 11.81
N CYS A 39 1.86 -7.60 11.95
CA CYS A 39 0.55 -7.99 12.47
C CYS A 39 0.34 -7.48 13.90
N GLU A 40 1.35 -7.62 14.77
CA GLU A 40 1.31 -7.05 16.12
C GLU A 40 1.16 -5.51 16.05
N GLU A 41 1.92 -4.81 15.22
CA GLU A 41 1.80 -3.35 15.07
C GLU A 41 0.40 -2.91 14.59
N ILE A 42 -0.19 -3.64 13.65
CA ILE A 42 -1.57 -3.41 13.18
C ILE A 42 -2.57 -3.61 14.31
N ASP A 43 -2.47 -4.71 15.06
CA ASP A 43 -3.38 -5.02 16.16
C ASP A 43 -3.33 -3.93 17.25
N TRP A 44 -2.13 -3.45 17.58
CA TRP A 44 -1.94 -2.37 18.54
C TRP A 44 -2.51 -1.05 18.02
N PHE A 45 -2.22 -0.70 16.76
CA PHE A 45 -2.75 0.51 16.15
C PHE A 45 -4.28 0.52 16.14
N ILE A 46 -4.91 -0.60 15.77
CA ILE A 46 -6.37 -0.74 15.78
C ILE A 46 -6.91 -0.62 17.21
N ARG A 47 -6.30 -1.32 18.18
CA ARG A 47 -6.71 -1.26 19.58
C ARG A 47 -6.67 0.18 20.09
N ASP A 48 -5.54 0.85 19.90
CA ASP A 48 -5.30 2.20 20.44
C ASP A 48 -6.20 3.25 19.75
N ALA A 49 -6.56 3.04 18.48
CA ALA A 49 -7.59 3.84 17.80
C ALA A 49 -9.00 3.62 18.39
N VAL A 50 -9.38 2.37 18.67
CA VAL A 50 -10.69 2.01 19.23
C VAL A 50 -10.84 2.49 20.68
N THR A 51 -9.76 2.46 21.47
CA THR A 51 -9.77 2.95 22.86
C THR A 51 -9.65 4.47 22.96
N GLY A 52 -9.38 5.15 21.84
CA GLY A 52 -9.17 6.61 21.79
C GLY A 52 -7.80 7.06 22.29
N GLU A 53 -6.86 6.13 22.50
CA GLU A 53 -5.45 6.46 22.77
C GLU A 53 -4.79 7.16 21.57
N ILE A 54 -5.21 6.80 20.34
CA ILE A 54 -4.93 7.56 19.12
C ILE A 54 -6.16 8.41 18.78
N PRO A 55 -6.08 9.76 18.88
CA PRO A 55 -7.14 10.65 18.44
C PRO A 55 -7.47 10.43 16.96
N SER A 56 -8.75 10.52 16.58
CA SER A 56 -9.20 10.20 15.22
C SER A 56 -8.52 11.07 14.16
N GLU A 57 -8.18 12.32 14.47
CA GLU A 57 -7.49 13.25 13.57
C GLU A 57 -6.05 12.82 13.25
N ARG A 58 -5.48 11.90 14.05
CA ARG A 58 -4.15 11.31 13.84
C ARG A 58 -4.18 9.99 13.07
N LEU A 59 -5.37 9.45 12.77
CA LEU A 59 -5.52 8.24 11.96
C LEU A 59 -5.28 8.51 10.47
N VAL A 60 -5.37 9.78 10.07
CA VAL A 60 -5.11 10.26 8.72
C VAL A 60 -3.95 11.25 8.73
N PHE A 61 -3.18 11.28 7.65
CA PHE A 61 -2.26 12.38 7.37
C PHE A 61 -2.83 13.29 6.30
N SER A 62 -2.63 14.60 6.47
CA SER A 62 -2.79 15.54 5.36
C SER A 62 -1.90 15.08 4.21
N SER A 63 -2.49 14.91 3.02
CA SER A 63 -1.76 14.47 1.83
C SER A 63 -0.76 15.56 1.44
N ASN A 64 0.48 15.43 1.93
CA ASN A 64 1.57 16.37 1.66
C ASN A 64 2.35 16.00 0.40
N LYS A 65 1.87 14.99 -0.34
CA LYS A 65 2.57 14.44 -1.50
C LYS A 65 2.32 15.30 -2.74
N VAL A 66 3.39 15.90 -3.26
CA VAL A 66 3.39 16.68 -4.50
C VAL A 66 3.63 15.74 -5.68
N TYR A 67 2.56 15.33 -6.37
CA TYR A 67 2.65 14.54 -7.60
C TYR A 67 2.24 15.35 -8.83
N LYS A 68 2.95 15.15 -9.94
CA LYS A 68 2.53 15.65 -11.25
C LYS A 68 1.37 14.77 -11.75
N LYS A 69 0.13 15.23 -11.49
CA LYS A 69 -1.11 14.56 -11.95
C LYS A 69 -1.27 14.62 -13.48
N GLU A 70 -0.74 15.66 -14.10
CA GLU A 70 -0.85 15.86 -15.55
C GLU A 70 -0.20 14.70 -16.33
N GLY A 71 -1.01 13.98 -17.10
CA GLY A 71 -0.61 12.80 -17.87
C GLY A 71 -0.63 11.46 -17.12
N ASN A 72 -0.91 11.47 -15.81
CA ASN A 72 -1.01 10.29 -14.94
C ASN A 72 -2.34 10.30 -14.18
N GLU A 73 -3.43 10.21 -14.92
CA GLU A 73 -4.78 10.17 -14.36
C GLU A 73 -5.12 8.76 -13.92
N ILE A 74 -5.66 8.64 -12.70
CA ILE A 74 -6.15 7.39 -12.15
C ILE A 74 -7.63 7.56 -11.80
N ALA A 75 -8.41 6.49 -11.97
CA ALA A 75 -9.80 6.47 -11.54
C ALA A 75 -9.89 6.64 -10.01
N GLU A 76 -10.95 7.26 -9.52
CA GLU A 76 -11.15 7.36 -8.08
C GLU A 76 -11.50 6.00 -7.48
N ILE A 77 -10.65 5.53 -6.56
CA ILE A 77 -10.91 4.32 -5.79
C ILE A 77 -11.93 4.64 -4.68
N SER A 78 -13.00 3.85 -4.65
CA SER A 78 -14.14 3.99 -3.75
C SER A 78 -14.64 2.62 -3.30
N GLY A 79 -15.47 2.59 -2.26
CA GLY A 79 -15.99 1.36 -1.65
C GLY A 79 -15.86 1.35 -0.14
N SER A 80 -16.22 0.21 0.45
CA SER A 80 -15.97 -0.17 1.83
C SER A 80 -14.47 -0.32 2.11
N ILE A 81 -14.07 -0.27 3.39
CA ILE A 81 -12.67 -0.44 3.78
C ILE A 81 -12.08 -1.78 3.27
N SER A 82 -12.89 -2.85 3.27
CA SER A 82 -12.48 -4.17 2.78
C SER A 82 -12.27 -4.20 1.27
N GLU A 83 -13.12 -3.51 0.50
CA GLU A 83 -12.95 -3.40 -0.96
C GLU A 83 -11.69 -2.60 -1.30
N VAL A 84 -11.44 -1.50 -0.59
CA VAL A 84 -10.21 -0.70 -0.79
C VAL A 84 -8.96 -1.51 -0.39
N PHE A 85 -9.02 -2.32 0.68
CA PHE A 85 -7.93 -3.20 1.06
C PHE A 85 -7.66 -4.29 0.01
N SER A 86 -8.72 -4.90 -0.53
CA SER A 86 -8.59 -5.85 -1.65
C SER A 86 -7.94 -5.21 -2.88
N GLU A 87 -8.34 -3.98 -3.19
CA GLU A 87 -7.77 -3.21 -4.29
C GLU A 87 -6.30 -2.84 -4.05
N LEU A 88 -5.92 -2.46 -2.83
CA LEU A 88 -4.51 -2.24 -2.45
C LEU A 88 -3.66 -3.49 -2.72
N ALA A 89 -4.16 -4.66 -2.32
CA ALA A 89 -3.45 -5.92 -2.55
C ALA A 89 -3.26 -6.20 -4.04
N ARG A 90 -4.31 -6.03 -4.86
CA ARG A 90 -4.25 -6.16 -6.32
C ARG A 90 -3.22 -5.21 -6.93
N VAL A 91 -3.28 -3.92 -6.58
CA VAL A 91 -2.36 -2.90 -7.08
C VAL A 91 -0.91 -3.20 -6.68
N ASN A 92 -0.69 -3.70 -5.45
CA ASN A 92 0.65 -4.08 -5.00
C ASN A 92 1.22 -5.27 -5.77
N CYS A 93 0.40 -6.28 -6.09
CA CYS A 93 0.81 -7.39 -6.95
C CYS A 93 1.19 -6.88 -8.36
N GLU A 94 0.37 -6.02 -8.96
CA GLU A 94 0.65 -5.45 -10.28
C GLU A 94 1.90 -4.58 -10.28
N LEU A 95 2.06 -3.75 -9.25
CA LEU A 95 3.24 -2.91 -9.08
C LEU A 95 4.51 -3.74 -8.93
N TRP A 96 4.45 -4.87 -8.20
CA TRP A 96 5.58 -5.79 -8.08
C TRP A 96 6.03 -6.30 -9.45
N HIS A 97 5.11 -6.86 -10.24
CA HIS A 97 5.43 -7.41 -11.56
C HIS A 97 5.90 -6.34 -12.56
N GLU A 98 5.32 -5.13 -12.50
CA GLU A 98 5.78 -4.03 -13.33
C GLU A 98 7.19 -3.57 -12.93
N GLN A 99 7.51 -3.60 -11.62
CA GLN A 99 8.86 -3.31 -11.12
C GLN A 99 9.87 -4.37 -11.54
N GLU A 100 9.48 -5.64 -11.65
CA GLU A 100 10.38 -6.71 -12.12
C GLU A 100 10.94 -6.43 -13.52
N LYS A 101 10.15 -5.80 -14.40
CA LYS A 101 10.59 -5.39 -15.74
C LYS A 101 11.71 -4.34 -15.71
N VAL A 102 11.85 -3.59 -14.62
CA VAL A 102 12.90 -2.57 -14.46
C VAL A 102 14.25 -3.19 -14.10
N TYR A 103 14.29 -4.34 -13.42
CA TYR A 103 15.57 -5.00 -13.12
C TYR A 103 16.27 -5.51 -14.38
N ASP A 104 15.48 -5.86 -15.40
CA ASP A 104 15.93 -6.30 -16.72
C ASP A 104 15.59 -5.24 -17.81
N PHE A 105 15.60 -3.95 -17.45
CA PHE A 105 15.11 -2.89 -18.35
C PHE A 105 15.83 -2.81 -19.70
N GLU A 106 17.07 -3.29 -19.78
CA GLU A 106 17.82 -3.39 -21.04
C GLU A 106 17.19 -4.38 -22.03
N LYS A 107 16.43 -5.38 -21.55
CA LYS A 107 15.72 -6.37 -22.37
C LYS A 107 14.34 -5.89 -22.82
N VAL A 108 13.82 -4.81 -22.23
CA VAL A 108 12.53 -4.21 -22.64
C VAL A 108 12.73 -3.50 -23.97
N ALA A 109 11.84 -3.75 -24.94
CA ALA A 109 11.92 -3.13 -26.25
C ALA A 109 11.86 -1.59 -26.13
N PRO A 110 12.63 -0.83 -26.92
CA PRO A 110 12.72 0.63 -26.78
C PRO A 110 11.37 1.36 -26.80
N ASP A 111 10.41 0.86 -27.57
CA ASP A 111 9.03 1.37 -27.69
C ASP A 111 8.15 1.02 -26.47
N GLU A 112 8.47 -0.05 -25.74
CA GLU A 112 7.75 -0.47 -24.53
C GLU A 112 8.29 0.18 -23.24
N LYS A 113 9.54 0.69 -23.26
CA LYS A 113 10.17 1.32 -22.07
C LYS A 113 9.33 2.45 -21.48
N ASN A 114 8.75 3.30 -22.32
CA ASN A 114 7.88 4.39 -21.88
C ASN A 114 6.57 3.89 -21.26
N VAL A 115 6.05 2.75 -21.76
CA VAL A 115 4.84 2.12 -21.23
C VAL A 115 5.09 1.62 -19.81
N VAL A 116 6.22 0.93 -19.58
CA VAL A 116 6.61 0.44 -18.24
C VAL A 116 6.72 1.59 -17.24
N VAL A 117 7.43 2.66 -17.59
CA VAL A 117 7.60 3.82 -16.71
C VAL A 117 6.27 4.50 -16.40
N LYS A 118 5.39 4.65 -17.40
CA LYS A 118 4.05 5.23 -17.21
C LYS A 118 3.18 4.33 -16.32
N GLN A 119 3.23 3.02 -16.51
CA GLN A 119 2.47 2.07 -15.72
C GLN A 119 2.92 2.07 -14.25
N LEU A 120 4.23 2.15 -13.99
CA LEU A 120 4.77 2.32 -12.64
C LEU A 120 4.26 3.61 -11.98
N ALA A 121 4.20 4.72 -12.72
CA ALA A 121 3.67 5.97 -12.19
C ALA A 121 2.19 5.83 -11.80
N ILE A 122 1.37 5.26 -12.68
CA ILE A 122 -0.06 5.00 -12.46
C ILE A 122 -0.28 4.10 -11.23
N LEU A 123 0.40 2.95 -11.16
CA LEU A 123 0.27 1.99 -10.07
C LEU A 123 0.72 2.58 -8.73
N ASN A 124 1.77 3.41 -8.72
CA ASN A 124 2.19 4.13 -7.51
C ASN A 124 1.12 5.12 -7.03
N LEU A 125 0.47 5.84 -7.95
CA LEU A 125 -0.62 6.75 -7.60
C LEU A 125 -1.82 5.97 -7.05
N GLN A 126 -2.19 4.84 -7.67
CA GLN A 126 -3.28 3.97 -7.20
C GLN A 126 -2.99 3.41 -5.80
N ARG A 127 -1.77 2.91 -5.57
CA ARG A 127 -1.35 2.41 -4.24
C ARG A 127 -1.50 3.48 -3.17
N ASN A 128 -1.01 4.69 -3.44
CA ASN A 128 -1.14 5.81 -2.51
C ASN A 128 -2.60 6.18 -2.27
N GLN A 129 -3.44 6.18 -3.31
CA GLN A 129 -4.86 6.44 -3.16
C GLN A 129 -5.54 5.38 -2.29
N CYS A 130 -5.20 4.10 -2.44
CA CYS A 130 -5.70 3.04 -1.57
C CYS A 130 -5.29 3.27 -0.11
N ILE A 131 -4.01 3.56 0.16
CA ILE A 131 -3.51 3.85 1.51
C ILE A 131 -4.33 5.00 2.14
N ASP A 132 -4.41 6.13 1.44
CA ASP A 132 -5.14 7.31 1.94
C ASP A 132 -6.63 7.03 2.14
N LYS A 133 -7.24 6.16 1.32
CA LYS A 133 -8.65 5.78 1.43
C LYS A 133 -8.89 4.80 2.58
N ILE A 134 -7.99 3.85 2.85
CA ILE A 134 -8.06 2.97 4.03
C ILE A 134 -8.02 3.81 5.29
N ASP A 135 -7.08 4.76 5.38
CA ASP A 135 -6.94 5.63 6.55
C ASP A 135 -8.22 6.43 6.82
N LYS A 136 -8.77 7.06 5.78
CA LYS A 136 -10.03 7.81 5.88
C LYS A 136 -11.22 6.94 6.24
N LYS A 137 -11.32 5.74 5.64
CA LYS A 137 -12.42 4.81 5.93
C LYS A 137 -12.32 4.28 7.35
N PHE A 138 -11.11 4.02 7.84
CA PHE A 138 -10.88 3.63 9.22
C PHE A 138 -11.24 4.75 10.20
N GLN A 139 -10.81 5.99 9.92
CA GLN A 139 -11.22 7.16 10.70
C GLN A 139 -12.75 7.29 10.78
N GLN A 140 -13.45 7.19 9.65
CA GLN A 140 -14.92 7.23 9.59
C GLN A 140 -15.57 6.18 10.49
N ILE A 141 -15.03 4.94 10.48
CA ILE A 141 -15.49 3.86 11.35
C ILE A 141 -15.31 4.23 12.83
N ILE A 142 -14.15 4.77 13.21
CA ILE A 142 -13.85 5.18 14.59
C ILE A 142 -14.74 6.34 15.05
N GLU A 143 -15.02 7.30 14.15
CA GLU A 143 -15.89 8.45 14.43
C GLU A 143 -17.40 8.11 14.41
N GLY A 144 -17.77 6.90 13.96
CA GLY A 144 -19.15 6.49 13.80
C GLY A 144 -19.89 7.24 12.67
N THR A 145 -19.16 7.71 11.67
CA THR A 145 -19.72 8.42 10.51
C THR A 145 -19.77 7.47 9.30
N HIS A 146 -20.95 7.35 8.67
CA HIS A 146 -21.19 6.51 7.48
C HIS A 146 -21.23 7.32 6.19
#